data_AF-A0A842YDV4-F1
#
_entry.id   AF-A0A842YDV4-F1
#
_cell.length_a   1.000
_cell.length_b   1.000
_cell.length_c   1.000
_cell.angle_alpha   90.00
_cell.angle_beta   90.00
_cell.angle_gamma   90.00
#
_symmetry.space_group_name_H-M   'P 1'
#
loop_
_entity.id
_entity.type
_entity.pdbx_description
1 polymer ?
#
loop_
_entity_poly.entity_id
_entity_poly.type
_entity_poly.pdbx_seq_one_letter_code
_entity_poly.pdbx_strand_id
1 'polypeptide(L)'
;GLANSGKAKENLTAIAELIQTLRGLGKKAYAMPMWHESNDMGIIKSLRKRVDVPTSLDFASGKPKGIGNENTLQKMTKGVFDVALIVGSDPLVCIPGSAAKGLASTKLIYIGSAGGITDHRSQISLRTNDDIISGVGTLTRVDMKEIPLKTWGESKQSPQNAFDIVTVLHQSIQKKLKS
;
A
#
# COMPACT_ATOMS: atom_id res chain seq x y z
N GLY A 1 7.64 11.35 -9.14
CA GLY A 1 6.82 12.22 -10.02
C GLY A 1 6.62 13.58 -9.39
N LEU A 2 6.27 14.61 -10.19
CA LEU A 2 6.16 16.00 -9.74
C LEU A 2 5.21 16.18 -8.54
N ALA A 3 4.07 15.50 -8.50
CA ALA A 3 3.14 15.58 -7.37
C ALA A 3 3.72 15.08 -6.02
N ASN A 4 4.79 14.27 -6.06
CA ASN A 4 5.40 13.65 -4.87
C ASN A 4 6.67 14.38 -4.39
N SER A 5 7.04 15.54 -4.96
CA SER A 5 8.31 16.24 -4.65
C SER A 5 8.28 17.16 -3.42
N GLY A 6 7.38 16.93 -2.47
CA GLY A 6 7.28 17.73 -1.23
C GLY A 6 6.61 19.10 -1.38
N LYS A 7 6.23 19.50 -2.60
CA LYS A 7 5.47 20.72 -2.92
C LYS A 7 4.16 20.38 -3.64
N ALA A 8 3.45 19.38 -3.12
CA ALA A 8 2.32 18.77 -3.81
C ALA A 8 1.26 19.80 -4.21
N LYS A 9 0.96 20.77 -3.34
CA LYS A 9 -0.03 21.80 -3.61
C LYS A 9 0.40 22.72 -4.73
N GLU A 10 1.61 23.28 -4.66
CA GLU A 10 2.16 24.19 -5.66
C GLU A 10 2.28 23.50 -7.03
N ASN A 11 2.72 22.24 -7.02
CA ASN A 11 2.86 21.45 -8.24
C ASN A 11 1.50 21.17 -8.90
N LEU A 12 0.48 20.85 -8.10
CA LEU A 12 -0.88 20.66 -8.61
C LEU A 12 -1.47 21.97 -9.15
N THR A 13 -1.21 23.10 -8.49
CA THR A 13 -1.60 24.42 -8.97
C THR A 13 -0.96 24.73 -10.32
N ALA A 14 0.35 24.56 -10.46
CA ALA A 14 1.07 24.80 -11.72
C ALA A 14 0.55 23.91 -12.87
N ILE A 15 0.24 22.65 -12.59
CA ILE A 15 -0.37 21.74 -13.58
C ILE A 15 -1.75 22.26 -14.01
N ALA A 16 -2.57 22.71 -13.05
CA ALA A 16 -3.90 23.24 -13.34
C ALA A 16 -3.83 24.52 -14.20
N GLU A 17 -2.93 25.44 -13.87
CA GLU A 17 -2.69 26.68 -14.63
C GLU A 17 -2.28 26.37 -16.08
N LEU A 18 -1.33 25.44 -16.28
CA LEU A 18 -0.91 25.01 -17.62
C LEU A 18 -2.09 24.47 -18.44
N ILE A 19 -2.95 23.64 -17.84
CA ILE A 19 -4.14 23.11 -18.51
C ILE A 19 -5.09 24.23 -18.90
N GLN A 20 -5.30 25.20 -18.02
CA GLN A 20 -6.14 26.35 -18.30
C GLN A 20 -5.58 27.18 -19.46
N THR A 21 -4.28 27.46 -19.48
CA THR A 21 -3.62 28.16 -20.60
C THR A 21 -3.82 27.44 -21.91
N LEU A 22 -3.59 26.12 -21.95
CA LEU A 22 -3.79 25.31 -23.16
C LEU A 22 -5.25 25.34 -23.65
N ARG A 23 -6.21 25.30 -22.72
CA ARG A 23 -7.64 25.40 -23.05
C ARG A 23 -8.03 26.80 -23.54
N GLY A 24 -7.42 27.85 -22.99
CA GLY A 24 -7.58 29.23 -23.47
C GLY A 24 -7.12 29.43 -24.91
N LEU A 25 -6.15 28.63 -25.37
CA LEU A 25 -5.69 28.59 -26.76
C LEU A 25 -6.54 27.68 -27.68
N GLY A 26 -7.72 27.27 -27.22
CA GLY A 26 -8.65 26.41 -27.98
C GLY A 26 -8.23 24.93 -28.05
N LYS A 27 -7.30 24.47 -27.21
CA LYS A 27 -6.88 23.06 -27.17
C LYS A 27 -7.73 22.25 -26.18
N LYS A 28 -7.90 20.96 -26.45
CA LYS A 28 -8.45 20.00 -25.48
C LYS A 28 -7.30 19.47 -24.63
N ALA A 29 -7.24 19.87 -23.36
CA ALA A 29 -6.18 19.46 -22.42
C ALA A 29 -6.76 18.97 -21.09
N TYR A 30 -6.11 17.95 -20.51
CA TYR A 30 -6.49 17.27 -19.27
C TYR A 30 -5.22 16.82 -18.52
N ALA A 31 -5.28 16.75 -17.19
CA ALA A 31 -4.31 16.03 -16.36
C ALA A 31 -4.94 14.76 -15.84
N MET A 32 -4.16 13.68 -15.82
CA MET A 32 -4.48 12.44 -15.15
C MET A 32 -3.31 12.07 -14.25
N PRO A 33 -3.46 12.16 -12.91
CA PRO A 33 -2.41 11.71 -12.00
C PRO A 33 -2.24 10.19 -12.14
N MET A 34 -1.02 9.77 -12.41
CA MET A 34 -0.64 8.36 -12.48
C MET A 34 -0.11 7.92 -11.12
N TRP A 35 -0.68 6.84 -10.60
CA TRP A 35 -0.23 6.17 -9.39
C TRP A 35 0.75 5.06 -9.77
N HIS A 36 1.66 4.73 -8.85
CA HIS A 36 2.74 3.78 -9.13
C HIS A 36 2.25 2.35 -9.02
N GLU A 37 1.50 2.03 -7.97
CA GLU A 37 1.00 0.68 -7.76
C GLU A 37 -0.37 0.48 -8.42
N SER A 38 -0.59 -0.73 -8.93
CA SER A 38 -1.76 -1.11 -9.73
C SER A 38 -3.10 -0.94 -9.00
N ASN A 39 -3.11 -0.94 -7.67
CA ASN A 39 -4.31 -0.82 -6.85
C ASN A 39 -4.26 0.31 -5.80
N ASP A 40 -3.40 1.33 -5.97
CA ASP A 40 -3.32 2.46 -5.04
C ASP A 40 -4.70 3.12 -4.82
N MET A 41 -5.49 3.26 -5.88
CA MET A 41 -6.83 3.82 -5.78
C MET A 41 -7.80 2.93 -4.99
N GLY A 42 -7.58 1.61 -4.96
CA GLY A 42 -8.38 0.67 -4.18
C GLY A 42 -8.15 0.84 -2.69
N ILE A 43 -6.90 1.10 -2.30
CA ILE A 43 -6.51 1.46 -0.93
C ILE A 43 -7.16 2.80 -0.55
N ILE A 44 -7.00 3.84 -1.37
CA ILE A 44 -7.59 5.16 -1.13
C ILE A 44 -9.12 5.08 -0.99
N LYS A 45 -9.78 4.36 -1.90
CA LYS A 45 -11.24 4.14 -1.89
C LYS A 45 -11.68 3.43 -0.61
N SER A 46 -10.93 2.42 -0.17
CA SER A 46 -11.24 1.64 1.03
C SER A 46 -11.01 2.43 2.32
N LEU A 47 -9.94 3.22 2.39
CA LEU A 47 -9.63 4.06 3.55
C LEU A 47 -10.67 5.17 3.71
N ARG A 48 -11.05 5.88 2.63
CA ARG A 48 -12.08 6.93 2.67
C ARG A 48 -13.44 6.45 3.18
N LYS A 49 -13.77 5.15 3.06
CA LYS A 49 -15.00 4.57 3.62
C LYS A 49 -14.93 4.37 5.14
N ARG A 50 -13.73 4.31 5.71
CA ARG A 50 -13.49 3.90 7.10
C ARG A 50 -12.97 5.02 7.98
N VAL A 51 -12.25 5.98 7.40
CA VAL A 51 -11.52 7.04 8.11
C VAL A 51 -11.42 8.31 7.25
N ASP A 52 -11.48 9.47 7.89
CA ASP A 52 -11.29 10.77 7.24
C ASP A 52 -9.82 11.12 6.97
N VAL A 53 -8.88 10.27 7.40
CA VAL A 53 -7.44 10.51 7.28
C VAL A 53 -6.77 9.56 6.29
N PRO A 54 -5.80 10.02 5.48
CA PRO A 54 -5.58 9.38 4.18
C PRO A 54 -4.52 8.28 4.15
N THR A 55 -3.62 8.17 5.14
CA THR A 55 -2.40 7.34 4.91
C THR A 55 -1.77 6.67 6.12
N SER A 56 -2.17 6.97 7.37
CA SER A 56 -1.61 6.26 8.53
C SER A 56 -2.58 6.25 9.70
N LEU A 57 -2.82 5.04 10.22
CA LEU A 57 -3.84 4.76 11.23
C LEU A 57 -3.23 4.08 12.44
N ASP A 58 -3.69 4.48 13.61
CA ASP A 58 -3.47 3.80 14.88
C ASP A 58 -4.78 3.21 15.39
N PHE A 59 -4.74 1.95 15.79
CA PHE A 59 -5.85 1.17 16.32
C PHE A 59 -5.70 0.87 17.82
N ALA A 60 -4.66 1.37 18.51
CA ALA A 60 -4.39 1.08 19.91
C ALA A 60 -5.57 1.44 20.85
N SER A 61 -6.38 2.44 20.49
CA SER A 61 -7.57 2.83 21.25
C SER A 61 -8.86 2.08 20.87
N GLY A 62 -8.76 1.03 20.05
CA GLY A 62 -9.91 0.25 19.54
C GLY A 62 -10.70 0.92 18.40
N LYS A 63 -10.54 2.23 18.18
CA LYS A 63 -11.05 2.96 17.02
C LYS A 63 -9.87 3.47 16.17
N PRO A 64 -9.96 3.44 14.84
CA PRO A 64 -8.91 3.99 13.98
C PRO A 64 -8.79 5.49 14.21
N LYS A 65 -7.57 5.96 14.47
CA LYS A 65 -7.22 7.38 14.58
C LYS A 65 -6.04 7.69 13.67
N GLY A 66 -5.99 8.92 13.16
CA GLY A 66 -4.78 9.40 12.48
C GLY A 66 -3.61 9.47 13.46
N ILE A 67 -2.40 9.13 13.01
CA ILE A 67 -1.20 9.08 13.87
C ILE A 67 -0.63 10.45 14.27
N GLY A 68 -1.35 11.55 14.01
CA GLY A 68 -0.92 12.91 14.37
C GLY A 68 0.28 13.40 13.56
N ASN A 69 1.09 14.28 14.15
CA ASN A 69 2.22 14.95 13.49
C ASN A 69 3.44 14.05 13.26
N GLU A 70 3.54 12.93 13.99
CA GLU A 70 4.61 11.96 13.77
C GLU A 70 4.17 10.94 12.72
N ASN A 71 4.78 11.00 11.53
CA ASN A 71 4.44 10.09 10.45
C ASN A 71 5.08 8.70 10.63
N THR A 72 4.52 7.68 9.98
CA THR A 72 4.97 6.28 10.09
C THR A 72 6.46 6.12 9.79
N LEU A 73 7.02 6.89 8.85
CA LEU A 73 8.44 6.85 8.51
C LEU A 73 9.34 7.36 9.65
N GLN A 74 8.91 8.38 10.39
CA GLN A 74 9.64 8.87 11.58
C GLN A 74 9.65 7.79 12.68
N LYS A 75 8.51 7.13 12.92
CA LYS A 75 8.42 6.00 13.85
C LYS A 75 9.32 4.83 13.42
N MET A 76 9.34 4.49 12.13
CA MET A 76 10.25 3.47 11.57
C MET A 76 11.71 3.85 11.81
N THR A 77 12.08 5.10 11.55
CA THR A 77 13.45 5.60 11.76
C THR A 77 13.89 5.49 13.22
N LYS A 78 12.98 5.74 14.17
CA LYS A 78 13.23 5.60 15.61
C LYS A 78 13.23 4.15 16.11
N GLY A 79 12.81 3.19 15.29
CA GLY A 79 12.76 1.78 15.67
C GLY A 79 11.75 1.47 16.78
N VAL A 80 10.62 2.18 16.83
CA VAL A 80 9.63 2.06 17.92
C VAL A 80 8.69 0.85 17.80
N PHE A 81 8.91 -0.02 16.82
CA PHE A 81 8.06 -1.18 16.55
C PHE A 81 8.76 -2.46 17.03
N ASP A 82 8.05 -3.31 17.78
CA ASP A 82 8.56 -4.63 18.15
C ASP A 82 8.49 -5.63 16.97
N VAL A 83 7.41 -5.51 16.18
CA VAL A 83 7.09 -6.38 15.04
C VAL A 83 6.45 -5.54 13.94
N ALA A 84 6.83 -5.79 12.69
CA ALA A 84 6.17 -5.23 11.52
C ALA A 84 5.65 -6.36 10.62
N LEU A 85 4.36 -6.32 10.31
CA LEU A 85 3.73 -7.17 9.29
C LEU A 85 3.69 -6.41 7.97
N ILE A 86 4.41 -6.91 6.97
CA ILE A 86 4.46 -6.33 5.63
C ILE A 86 3.63 -7.20 4.68
N VAL A 87 2.71 -6.59 3.95
CA VAL A 87 1.80 -7.28 3.02
C VAL A 87 1.94 -6.71 1.62
N GLY A 88 2.31 -7.55 0.65
CA GLY A 88 2.28 -7.25 -0.78
C GLY A 88 3.21 -6.14 -1.25
N SER A 89 4.26 -5.78 -0.48
CA SER A 89 5.15 -4.67 -0.81
C SER A 89 6.59 -4.94 -0.36
N ASP A 90 7.55 -4.26 -0.98
CA ASP A 90 8.98 -4.32 -0.65
C ASP A 90 9.47 -2.98 -0.07
N PRO A 91 9.06 -2.59 1.14
CA PRO A 91 9.38 -1.28 1.71
C PRO A 91 10.88 -1.04 1.86
N LEU A 92 11.70 -2.07 2.04
CA LEU A 92 13.15 -1.90 2.21
C LEU A 92 13.85 -1.32 0.96
N VAL A 93 13.25 -1.41 -0.22
CA VAL A 93 13.75 -0.74 -1.44
C VAL A 93 13.02 0.56 -1.78
N CYS A 94 11.80 0.74 -1.27
CA CYS A 94 10.93 1.85 -1.66
C CYS A 94 10.97 3.06 -0.71
N ILE A 95 11.50 2.92 0.51
CA ILE A 95 11.49 4.00 1.52
C ILE A 95 12.89 4.61 1.73
N PRO A 96 12.99 5.83 2.31
CA PRO A 96 14.29 6.45 2.59
C PRO A 96 15.19 5.56 3.45
N GLY A 97 16.50 5.56 3.15
CA GLY A 97 17.45 4.62 3.76
C GLY A 97 17.49 4.63 5.29
N SER A 98 17.26 5.76 5.94
CA SER A 98 17.15 5.85 7.41
C SER A 98 15.95 5.08 7.96
N ALA A 99 14.79 5.21 7.30
CA ALA A 99 13.58 4.47 7.66
C ALA A 99 13.73 2.98 7.32
N ALA A 100 14.35 2.64 6.18
CA ALA A 100 14.65 1.26 5.80
C ALA A 100 15.55 0.57 6.82
N LYS A 101 16.59 1.25 7.31
CA LYS A 101 17.49 0.73 8.35
C LYS A 101 16.77 0.47 9.68
N GLY A 102 15.89 1.39 10.10
CA GLY A 102 15.09 1.22 11.30
C GLY A 102 14.10 0.05 11.16
N LEU A 103 13.39 -0.02 10.03
CA LEU A 103 12.50 -1.14 9.73
C LEU A 103 13.24 -2.49 9.69
N ALA A 104 14.40 -2.55 9.03
CA ALA A 104 15.22 -3.75 8.95
C ALA A 104 15.79 -4.21 10.30
N SER A 105 15.73 -3.38 11.33
CA SER A 105 16.15 -3.73 12.69
C SER A 105 14.99 -4.31 13.53
N THR A 106 13.76 -4.27 13.01
CA THR A 106 12.54 -4.82 13.64
C THR A 106 12.35 -6.30 13.29
N LYS A 107 11.51 -7.03 14.04
CA LYS A 107 11.02 -8.35 13.60
C LYS A 107 10.03 -8.19 12.45
N LEU A 108 10.39 -8.66 11.27
CA LEU A 108 9.57 -8.58 10.07
C LEU A 108 8.86 -9.91 9.81
N ILE A 109 7.55 -9.82 9.58
CA ILE A 109 6.73 -10.88 9.02
C ILE A 109 6.30 -10.39 7.64
N TYR A 110 6.56 -11.18 6.60
CA TYR A 110 6.23 -10.85 5.22
C TYR A 110 5.12 -11.75 4.69
N ILE A 111 4.15 -11.15 4.00
CA ILE A 111 3.11 -11.85 3.22
C ILE A 111 3.11 -11.27 1.82
N GLY A 112 3.49 -12.02 0.80
CA GLY A 112 3.51 -11.49 -0.57
C GLY A 112 4.31 -12.34 -1.55
N SER A 113 4.49 -11.81 -2.76
CA SER A 113 5.29 -12.46 -3.81
C SER A 113 6.75 -12.66 -3.37
N ALA A 114 7.36 -13.75 -3.82
CA ALA A 114 8.75 -14.07 -3.47
C ALA A 114 9.76 -13.15 -4.19
N GLY A 115 10.94 -12.95 -3.58
CA GLY A 115 12.14 -12.41 -4.25
C GLY A 115 12.50 -10.96 -3.94
N GLY A 116 11.69 -10.24 -3.18
CA GLY A 116 12.01 -8.87 -2.72
C GLY A 116 13.03 -8.84 -1.57
N ILE A 117 13.68 -7.70 -1.34
CA ILE A 117 14.61 -7.52 -0.21
C ILE A 117 13.87 -7.72 1.12
N THR A 118 12.64 -7.22 1.23
CA THR A 118 11.80 -7.39 2.42
C THR A 118 11.41 -8.86 2.65
N ASP A 119 11.12 -9.62 1.60
CA ASP A 119 10.91 -11.08 1.68
C ASP A 119 12.14 -11.74 2.29
N HIS A 120 13.32 -11.52 1.69
CA HIS A 120 14.57 -12.11 2.12
C HIS A 120 15.01 -11.71 3.52
N ARG A 121 14.71 -10.48 3.95
CA ARG A 121 15.08 -9.98 5.28
C ARG A 121 14.16 -10.49 6.39
N SER A 122 12.95 -10.94 6.05
CA SER A 122 11.93 -11.31 7.02
C SER A 122 12.27 -12.58 7.82
N GLN A 123 11.85 -12.60 9.09
CA GLN A 123 11.99 -13.76 9.96
C GLN A 123 10.97 -14.85 9.61
N ILE A 124 9.80 -14.43 9.12
CA ILE A 124 8.74 -15.31 8.65
C ILE A 124 8.28 -14.76 7.31
N SER A 125 8.37 -15.58 6.26
CA SER A 125 7.88 -15.27 4.92
C SER A 125 6.77 -16.23 4.53
N LEU A 126 5.58 -15.68 4.29
CA LEU A 126 4.38 -16.39 3.85
C LEU A 126 4.09 -15.97 2.41
N ARG A 127 4.59 -16.78 1.48
CA ARG A 127 4.58 -16.44 0.06
C ARG A 127 3.18 -16.60 -0.54
N THR A 128 2.80 -15.64 -1.36
CA THR A 128 1.53 -15.65 -2.11
C THR A 128 1.80 -15.77 -3.60
N ASN A 129 0.77 -16.18 -4.33
CA ASN A 129 0.74 -15.98 -5.77
C ASN A 129 0.54 -14.49 -6.09
N ASP A 130 0.88 -14.09 -7.31
CA ASP A 130 0.53 -12.77 -7.82
C ASP A 130 -0.99 -12.68 -8.03
N ASP A 131 -1.64 -11.69 -7.42
CA ASP A 131 -3.11 -11.52 -7.46
C ASP A 131 -3.60 -11.27 -8.89
N ILE A 132 -2.83 -10.56 -9.72
CA ILE A 132 -3.17 -10.24 -11.11
C ILE A 132 -3.11 -11.51 -11.96
N ILE A 133 -2.04 -12.30 -11.84
CA ILE A 133 -1.88 -13.56 -12.59
C ILE A 133 -2.93 -14.59 -12.13
N SER A 134 -3.13 -14.71 -10.82
CA SER A 134 -4.10 -15.65 -10.27
C SER A 134 -5.55 -15.28 -10.55
N GLY A 135 -5.82 -14.00 -10.85
CA GLY A 135 -7.16 -13.53 -11.16
C GLY A 135 -8.03 -13.32 -9.92
N VAL A 136 -7.44 -13.15 -8.74
CA VAL A 136 -8.18 -13.09 -7.47
C VAL A 136 -8.48 -11.65 -7.09
N GLY A 137 -9.76 -11.32 -6.95
CA GLY A 137 -10.21 -10.05 -6.38
C GLY A 137 -10.49 -8.97 -7.42
N THR A 138 -10.30 -7.71 -7.04
CA THR A 138 -10.71 -6.53 -7.83
C THR A 138 -9.68 -5.42 -7.67
N LEU A 139 -9.28 -4.83 -8.79
CA LEU A 139 -8.46 -3.62 -8.82
C LEU A 139 -9.34 -2.39 -9.00
N THR A 140 -8.97 -1.27 -8.39
CA THR A 140 -9.55 0.03 -8.69
C THR A 140 -8.57 0.80 -9.57
N ARG A 141 -8.97 1.09 -10.81
CA ARG A 141 -8.17 1.85 -11.76
C ARG A 141 -8.06 3.33 -11.35
N VAL A 142 -7.12 4.06 -11.96
CA VAL A 142 -6.88 5.50 -11.76
C VAL A 142 -8.13 6.38 -11.91
N ASP A 143 -9.15 5.95 -12.67
CA ASP A 143 -10.44 6.63 -12.84
C ASP A 143 -11.53 6.13 -11.86
N MET A 144 -11.13 5.51 -10.75
CA MET A 144 -11.99 4.97 -9.69
C MET A 144 -12.93 3.81 -10.10
N LYS A 145 -12.75 3.27 -11.31
CA LYS A 145 -13.52 2.10 -11.76
C LYS A 145 -12.93 0.81 -11.23
N GLU A 146 -13.81 -0.04 -10.72
CA GLU A 146 -13.47 -1.40 -10.29
C GLU A 146 -13.37 -2.32 -11.51
N ILE A 147 -12.33 -3.13 -11.53
CA ILE A 147 -12.05 -4.11 -12.58
C ILE A 147 -11.83 -5.45 -11.87
N PRO A 148 -12.75 -6.43 -12.04
CA PRO A 148 -12.53 -7.76 -11.51
C PRO A 148 -11.32 -8.38 -12.23
N LEU A 149 -10.44 -8.99 -11.45
CA LEU A 149 -9.31 -9.72 -12.00
C LEU A 149 -9.80 -11.02 -12.66
N LYS A 150 -9.09 -11.43 -13.70
CA LYS A 150 -9.33 -12.67 -14.42
C LYS A 150 -8.03 -13.45 -14.47
N THR A 151 -8.11 -14.75 -14.26
CA THR A 151 -6.93 -15.60 -14.28
C THR A 151 -6.22 -15.50 -15.62
N TRP A 152 -4.92 -15.24 -15.59
CA TRP A 152 -4.10 -15.18 -16.78
C TRP A 152 -3.50 -16.55 -17.06
N GLY A 153 -4.06 -17.26 -18.04
CA GLY A 153 -3.65 -18.61 -18.41
C GLY A 153 -4.20 -19.72 -17.51
N GLU A 154 -3.80 -20.97 -17.79
CA GLU A 154 -4.17 -22.14 -17.00
C GLU A 154 -3.21 -22.32 -15.80
N SER A 155 -3.36 -21.50 -14.76
CA SER A 155 -2.65 -21.76 -13.51
C SER A 155 -3.17 -23.05 -12.86
N LYS A 156 -2.29 -24.06 -12.69
CA LYS A 156 -2.60 -25.33 -12.02
C LYS A 156 -2.50 -25.27 -10.50
N GLN A 157 -2.01 -24.16 -9.93
CA GLN A 157 -1.90 -23.98 -8.49
C GLN A 157 -3.13 -23.24 -7.95
N SER A 158 -3.71 -23.78 -6.87
CA SER A 158 -4.73 -23.05 -6.11
C SER A 158 -4.12 -21.74 -5.61
N PRO A 159 -4.76 -20.60 -5.86
CA PRO A 159 -4.19 -19.32 -5.48
C PRO A 159 -4.12 -19.18 -3.97
N GLN A 160 -2.92 -19.02 -3.44
CA GLN A 160 -2.69 -18.61 -2.07
C GLN A 160 -2.59 -17.09 -2.06
N ASN A 161 -3.70 -16.42 -1.70
CA ASN A 161 -3.75 -14.95 -1.65
C ASN A 161 -3.44 -14.44 -0.24
N ALA A 162 -3.07 -13.16 -0.14
CA ALA A 162 -2.70 -12.54 1.13
C ALA A 162 -3.88 -12.46 2.13
N PHE A 163 -5.11 -12.31 1.63
CA PHE A 163 -6.30 -12.17 2.46
C PHE A 163 -6.59 -13.41 3.30
N ASP A 164 -6.49 -14.60 2.71
CA ASP A 164 -6.71 -15.87 3.40
C ASP A 164 -5.65 -16.08 4.48
N ILE A 165 -4.39 -15.77 4.17
CA ILE A 165 -3.29 -15.86 5.15
C ILE A 165 -3.53 -14.93 6.34
N VAL A 166 -3.86 -13.66 6.09
CA VAL A 166 -4.15 -12.69 7.16
C VAL A 166 -5.33 -13.16 8.02
N THR A 167 -6.36 -13.74 7.40
CA THR A 167 -7.54 -14.26 8.10
C THR A 167 -7.17 -15.42 9.02
N VAL A 168 -6.39 -16.40 8.54
CA VAL A 168 -5.92 -17.55 9.32
C VAL A 168 -5.01 -17.09 10.48
N LEU A 169 -4.11 -16.14 10.22
CA LEU A 169 -3.25 -15.56 11.25
C LEU A 169 -4.08 -14.89 12.35
N HIS A 170 -5.05 -14.07 11.98
CA HIS A 170 -5.94 -13.41 12.94
C HIS A 170 -6.70 -14.44 13.79
N GLN A 171 -7.30 -15.45 13.19
CA GLN A 171 -8.02 -16.52 13.91
C GLN A 171 -7.09 -17.28 14.86
N SER A 172 -5.86 -17.56 14.44
CA SER A 172 -4.88 -18.28 15.25
C SER A 172 -4.44 -17.47 16.47
N ILE A 173 -4.23 -16.17 16.31
CA ILE A 173 -3.91 -15.25 17.40
C ILE A 173 -5.10 -15.16 18.38
N GLN A 174 -6.32 -15.02 17.87
CA GLN A 174 -7.54 -14.98 18.69
C GLN A 174 -7.71 -16.25 19.52
N LYS A 175 -7.44 -17.42 18.92
CA LYS A 175 -7.49 -18.70 19.65
C LYS A 175 -6.46 -18.74 20.77
N LYS A 176 -5.23 -18.26 20.51
CA LYS A 176 -4.15 -18.23 21.50
C LYS A 176 -4.37 -17.22 22.63
N LEU A 177 -5.12 -16.14 22.39
CA LEU A 177 -5.50 -15.19 23.43
C LEU A 177 -6.60 -15.72 24.37
N LYS A 178 -7.36 -16.74 23.93
CA LYS A 178 -8.44 -17.36 24.71
C LYS A 178 -7.98 -18.61 25.49
N SER A 179 -6.78 -19.13 25.20
CA SER A 179 -6.17 -20.28 25.87
C SER A 179 -5.24 -19.83 26.98
#